data_AF-A0A7Y7YQM7-F1
#
_entry.id   AF-A0A7Y7YQM7-F1
#
_cell.length_a   1.000
_cell.length_b   1.000
_cell.length_c   1.000
_cell.angle_alpha   90.00
_cell.angle_beta   90.00
_cell.angle_gamma   90.00
#
_symmetry.space_group_name_H-M   'P 1'
#
loop_
_entity.id
_entity.type
_entity.pdbx_description
1 polymer ?
#
loop_
_entity_poly.entity_id
_entity_poly.type
_entity_poly.pdbx_seq_one_letter_code
_entity_poly.pdbx_strand_id
1 'polypeptide(L)'
;MMQKVMFKRAGITACVFLLGWSGAVGYLSWRYDFNFSPWQKDEASILPLTLGIFKKQCVSENNALLSRSVMPGTFSAAFLGCLSDRSEVLMHRLSLAVSGYTYLSCMQQAENERRPGDECKNAMETRMRAQPPLKQHAAQ
;
A
#
# COMPACT_ATOMS: atom_id res chain seq x y z
N MET A 1 -4.52 26.96 38.55
CA MET A 1 -3.32 26.08 38.46
C MET A 1 -3.48 24.97 37.43
N MET A 2 -4.62 24.24 37.39
CA MET A 2 -4.88 23.15 36.44
C MET A 2 -4.72 23.51 34.94
N GLN A 3 -5.17 24.69 34.51
CA GLN A 3 -5.09 25.13 33.11
C GLN A 3 -3.64 25.24 32.58
N LYS A 4 -2.70 25.71 33.42
CA LYS A 4 -1.27 25.79 33.07
C LYS A 4 -0.62 24.41 32.93
N VAL A 5 -1.08 23.42 33.70
CA VAL A 5 -0.59 22.04 33.65
C VAL A 5 -1.10 21.34 32.39
N MET A 6 -2.36 21.56 32.01
CA MET A 6 -2.92 21.04 30.76
C MET A 6 -2.22 21.62 29.52
N PHE A 7 -1.94 22.93 29.50
CA PHE A 7 -1.19 23.57 28.40
C PHE A 7 0.24 23.03 28.27
N LYS A 8 0.96 22.83 29.39
CA LYS A 8 2.29 22.21 29.37
C LYS A 8 2.25 20.77 28.84
N ARG A 9 1.25 19.98 29.25
CA ARG A 9 1.09 18.61 28.75
C ARG A 9 0.76 18.59 27.26
N ALA A 10 -0.15 19.44 26.80
CA ALA A 10 -0.47 19.56 25.38
C ALA A 10 0.75 19.97 24.54
N GLY A 11 1.57 20.91 25.03
CA GLY A 11 2.81 21.33 24.37
C GLY A 11 3.85 20.19 24.28
N ILE A 12 4.05 19.43 25.35
CA ILE A 12 4.97 18.28 25.34
C ILE A 12 4.48 17.21 24.36
N THR A 13 3.18 16.89 24.38
CA THR A 13 2.59 15.91 23.45
C THR A 13 2.74 16.36 21.99
N ALA A 14 2.52 17.65 21.71
CA ALA A 14 2.72 18.21 20.38
C ALA A 14 4.20 18.10 19.94
N CYS A 15 5.16 18.40 20.82
CA CYS A 15 6.58 18.25 20.51
C CYS A 15 6.96 16.79 20.23
N VAL A 16 6.51 15.84 21.05
CA VAL A 16 6.76 14.41 20.83
C VAL A 16 6.15 13.94 19.52
N PHE A 17 4.92 14.37 19.21
CA PHE A 17 4.27 14.05 17.95
C PHE A 17 5.04 14.60 16.75
N LEU A 18 5.45 15.87 16.78
CA LEU A 18 6.19 16.50 15.69
C LEU A 18 7.56 15.86 15.46
N LEU A 19 8.27 15.48 16.53
CA LEU A 19 9.54 14.77 16.44
C LEU A 19 9.36 13.34 15.90
N GLY A 20 8.34 12.62 16.37
CA GLY A 20 8.02 11.29 15.85
C GLY A 20 7.63 11.34 14.37
N TRP A 21 6.81 12.33 13.99
CA TRP A 21 6.37 12.54 12.62
C TRP A 21 7.54 12.90 11.69
N SER A 22 8.39 13.85 12.09
CA SER A 22 9.56 14.24 11.28
C SER A 22 10.55 13.09 11.13
N GLY A 23 10.75 12.29 12.19
CA GLY A 23 11.55 11.06 12.13
C GLY A 23 10.97 10.04 11.15
N ALA A 24 9.66 9.81 11.18
CA ALA A 24 8.99 8.89 10.27
C ALA A 24 9.06 9.36 8.80
N VAL A 25 8.76 10.63 8.55
CA VAL A 25 8.87 11.27 7.23
C VAL A 25 10.30 11.20 6.72
N GLY A 26 11.29 11.53 7.55
CA GLY A 26 12.71 11.45 7.20
C GLY A 26 13.16 10.03 6.88
N TYR A 27 12.75 9.04 7.69
CA TYR A 27 13.06 7.63 7.42
C TYR A 27 12.46 7.16 6.11
N LEU A 28 11.18 7.46 5.85
CA LEU A 28 10.51 7.06 4.63
C LEU A 28 11.14 7.71 3.39
N SER A 29 11.51 8.98 3.50
CA SER A 29 12.20 9.70 2.42
C SER A 29 13.59 9.14 2.14
N TRP A 30 14.39 8.91 3.18
CA TRP A 30 15.75 8.37 3.03
C TRP A 30 15.77 6.90 2.59
N ARG A 31 14.88 6.08 3.15
CA ARG A 31 14.94 4.62 2.98
C ARG A 31 14.27 4.12 1.71
N TYR A 32 13.28 4.88 1.21
CA TYR A 32 12.42 4.50 0.08
C TYR A 32 12.29 5.60 -0.99
N ASP A 33 13.12 6.64 -0.95
CA ASP A 33 13.11 7.78 -1.88
C ASP A 33 11.73 8.45 -2.01
N PHE A 34 10.94 8.42 -0.93
CA PHE A 34 9.61 8.99 -0.93
C PHE A 34 9.65 10.51 -0.82
N ASN A 35 8.94 11.19 -1.73
CA ASN A 35 8.87 12.64 -1.76
C ASN A 35 7.56 13.13 -1.13
N PHE A 36 7.64 13.74 0.05
CA PHE A 36 6.49 14.33 0.76
C PHE A 36 6.18 15.78 0.31
N SER A 37 6.73 16.24 -0.81
CA SER A 37 6.53 17.62 -1.28
C SER A 37 5.05 17.90 -1.55
N PRO A 38 4.46 18.93 -0.91
CA PRO A 38 3.07 19.32 -1.13
C PRO A 38 2.82 19.90 -2.54
N TRP A 39 3.88 20.08 -3.34
CA TRP A 39 3.83 20.58 -4.72
C TRP A 39 3.73 19.46 -5.78
N GLN A 40 3.66 18.19 -5.36
CA GLN A 40 3.31 17.11 -6.28
C GLN A 40 1.84 17.27 -6.68
N LYS A 41 1.62 17.90 -7.83
CA LYS A 41 0.32 17.95 -8.49
C LYS A 41 -0.18 16.50 -8.68
N ASP A 42 -1.38 16.27 -8.19
CA ASP A 42 -2.26 15.11 -8.39
C ASP A 42 -1.89 13.76 -7.80
N GLU A 43 -0.63 13.44 -7.49
CA GLU A 43 -0.32 12.14 -6.90
C GLU A 43 0.90 12.21 -5.96
N ALA A 44 0.66 12.46 -4.67
CA ALA A 44 1.51 11.86 -3.63
C ALA A 44 1.28 10.33 -3.67
N SER A 45 1.66 9.69 -4.78
CA SER A 45 1.31 8.31 -5.04
C SER A 45 2.04 7.44 -4.02
N ILE A 46 1.28 6.63 -3.31
CA ILE A 46 1.82 5.54 -2.47
C ILE A 46 2.53 4.51 -3.36
N LEU A 47 2.38 4.60 -4.68
CA LEU A 47 2.96 3.71 -5.69
C LEU A 47 4.50 3.68 -5.65
N PRO A 48 5.24 4.80 -5.78
CA PRO A 48 6.70 4.82 -5.61
C PRO A 48 7.15 4.28 -4.25
N LEU A 49 6.43 4.57 -3.16
CA LEU A 49 6.74 4.00 -1.84
C LEU A 49 6.65 2.48 -1.87
N THR A 50 5.53 1.97 -2.38
CA THR A 50 5.23 0.53 -2.43
C THR A 50 6.22 -0.21 -3.32
N LEU A 51 6.54 0.37 -4.49
CA LEU A 51 7.58 -0.15 -5.38
C LEU A 51 8.96 -0.13 -4.71
N GLY A 52 9.30 0.93 -3.96
CA GLY A 52 10.54 1.01 -3.18
C GLY A 52 10.65 -0.09 -2.12
N ILE A 53 9.55 -0.37 -1.41
CA ILE A 53 9.47 -1.46 -0.44
C ILE A 53 9.68 -2.82 -1.12
N PHE A 54 8.98 -3.09 -2.22
CA PHE A 54 9.11 -4.35 -2.95
C PHE A 54 10.53 -4.56 -3.46
N LYS A 55 11.16 -3.53 -4.05
CA LYS A 55 12.56 -3.60 -4.50
C LYS A 55 13.48 -4.02 -3.35
N LYS A 56 13.34 -3.42 -2.17
CA LYS A 56 14.22 -3.69 -1.04
C LYS A 56 13.99 -5.07 -0.43
N GLN A 57 12.75 -5.54 -0.39
CA GLN A 57 12.42 -6.90 0.04
C GLN A 57 12.98 -7.94 -0.94
N CYS A 58 12.73 -7.77 -2.25
CA CYS A 58 13.23 -8.67 -3.28
C CYS A 58 14.77 -8.70 -3.34
N VAL A 59 15.45 -7.55 -3.17
CA VAL A 59 16.92 -7.52 -3.05
C VAL A 59 17.37 -8.30 -1.82
N SER A 60 16.71 -8.12 -0.67
CA SER A 60 17.07 -8.81 0.57
C SER A 60 16.91 -10.34 0.46
N GLU A 61 15.80 -10.80 -0.11
CA GLU A 61 15.50 -12.24 -0.30
C GLU A 61 16.48 -12.90 -1.26
N ASN A 62 16.92 -12.17 -2.29
CA ASN A 62 17.81 -12.69 -3.32
C ASN A 62 19.28 -12.37 -3.08
N ASN A 63 19.64 -11.73 -1.97
CA ASN A 63 21.01 -11.29 -1.71
C ASN A 63 22.00 -12.46 -1.58
N ALA A 64 21.53 -13.63 -1.17
CA ALA A 64 22.35 -14.85 -1.14
C ALA A 64 22.78 -15.33 -2.53
N LEU A 65 22.07 -14.94 -3.59
CA LEU A 65 22.45 -15.22 -4.98
C LEU A 65 23.57 -14.31 -5.46
N LEU A 66 23.67 -13.09 -4.90
CA LEU A 66 24.77 -12.15 -5.15
C LEU A 66 26.07 -12.62 -4.48
N SER A 67 25.99 -13.17 -3.27
CA SER A 67 27.18 -13.61 -2.52
C SER A 67 27.76 -14.96 -2.98
N ARG A 68 26.97 -15.79 -3.69
CA ARG A 68 27.36 -17.12 -4.16
C ARG A 68 27.96 -17.16 -5.57
N SER A 69 28.37 -16.02 -6.13
CA SER A 69 28.99 -15.91 -7.46
C SER A 69 28.21 -16.62 -8.57
N VAL A 70 26.88 -16.63 -8.49
CA VAL A 70 26.03 -17.16 -9.55
C VAL A 70 25.85 -16.06 -10.60
N MET A 71 25.88 -16.43 -11.88
CA MET A 71 25.82 -15.50 -13.01
C MET A 71 24.82 -14.35 -12.78
N PRO A 72 25.17 -13.09 -13.11
CA PRO A 72 24.31 -11.93 -12.86
C PRO A 72 22.89 -12.06 -13.44
N GLY A 73 22.70 -12.92 -14.45
CA GLY A 73 21.39 -13.26 -15.02
C GLY A 73 20.44 -13.97 -14.06
N THR A 74 20.91 -14.85 -13.16
CA THR A 74 20.03 -15.59 -12.23
C THR A 74 19.49 -14.68 -11.13
N PHE A 75 20.33 -13.78 -10.61
CA PHE A 75 19.88 -12.75 -9.67
C PHE A 75 18.85 -11.83 -10.33
N SER A 76 19.11 -11.36 -11.55
CA SER A 76 18.17 -10.49 -12.28
C SER A 76 16.82 -11.17 -12.51
N ALA A 77 16.81 -12.42 -12.95
CA ALA A 77 15.58 -13.18 -13.17
C ALA A 77 14.78 -13.39 -11.87
N ALA A 78 15.45 -13.77 -10.77
CA ALA A 78 14.79 -13.97 -9.47
C ALA A 78 14.28 -12.66 -8.87
N PHE A 79 15.04 -11.58 -9.00
CA PHE A 79 14.65 -10.24 -8.57
C PHE A 79 13.43 -9.73 -9.33
N LEU A 80 13.42 -9.84 -10.67
CA LEU A 80 12.29 -9.44 -11.50
C LEU A 80 11.06 -10.31 -11.27
N GLY A 81 11.25 -11.63 -11.06
CA GLY A 81 10.18 -12.54 -10.67
C GLY A 81 9.50 -12.11 -9.37
N CYS A 82 10.30 -11.85 -8.32
CA CYS A 82 9.78 -11.36 -7.04
C CYS A 82 9.00 -10.03 -7.17
N LEU A 83 9.51 -9.09 -7.98
CA LEU A 83 8.78 -7.85 -8.26
C LEU A 83 7.46 -8.09 -8.99
N SER A 84 7.45 -9.01 -9.96
CA SER A 84 6.25 -9.39 -10.70
C SER A 84 5.21 -9.97 -9.74
N ASP A 85 5.59 -10.96 -8.92
CA ASP A 85 4.67 -11.63 -8.01
C ASP A 85 4.05 -10.66 -6.99
N ARG A 86 4.89 -9.80 -6.38
CA ARG A 86 4.41 -8.81 -5.40
C ARG A 86 3.49 -7.77 -6.02
N SER A 87 3.75 -7.37 -7.28
CA SER A 87 2.88 -6.43 -7.99
C SER A 87 1.55 -7.07 -8.41
N GLU A 88 1.55 -8.34 -8.84
CA GLU A 88 0.34 -9.10 -9.15
C GLU A 88 -0.56 -9.25 -7.91
N VAL A 89 0.02 -9.60 -6.76
CA VAL A 89 -0.70 -9.69 -5.48
C VAL A 89 -1.28 -8.34 -5.05
N LEU A 90 -0.50 -7.26 -5.18
CA LEU A 90 -0.97 -5.92 -4.86
C LEU A 90 -2.14 -5.51 -5.76
N MET A 91 -2.02 -5.73 -7.07
CA MET A 91 -3.05 -5.40 -8.05
C MET A 91 -4.35 -6.16 -7.76
N HIS A 92 -4.26 -7.45 -7.43
CA HIS A 92 -5.42 -8.25 -7.04
C HIS A 92 -6.10 -7.69 -5.77
N ARG A 93 -5.33 -7.38 -4.73
CA ARG A 93 -5.89 -6.80 -3.48
C ARG A 93 -6.53 -5.44 -3.70
N LEU A 94 -5.91 -4.57 -4.51
CA LEU A 94 -6.48 -3.27 -4.86
C LEU A 94 -7.77 -3.43 -5.67
N SER A 95 -7.81 -4.36 -6.61
CA SER A 95 -9.01 -4.66 -7.41
C SER A 95 -10.18 -5.14 -6.53
N LEU A 96 -9.90 -5.99 -5.54
CA LEU A 96 -10.89 -6.39 -4.53
C LEU A 96 -11.38 -5.20 -3.70
N ALA A 97 -10.46 -4.35 -3.24
CA ALA A 97 -10.82 -3.16 -2.46
C ALA A 97 -11.70 -2.19 -3.27
N VAL A 98 -11.34 -1.92 -4.52
CA VAL A 98 -12.14 -1.08 -5.44
C VAL A 98 -13.53 -1.67 -5.64
N SER A 99 -13.63 -2.98 -5.82
CA SER A 99 -14.91 -3.67 -5.96
C SER A 99 -15.76 -3.54 -4.69
N GLY A 100 -15.16 -3.72 -3.51
CA GLY A 100 -15.82 -3.54 -2.21
C GLY A 100 -16.30 -2.12 -1.97
N TYR A 101 -15.46 -1.11 -2.22
CA TYR A 101 -15.86 0.30 -2.08
C TYR A 101 -16.95 0.70 -3.08
N THR A 102 -16.89 0.21 -4.32
CA THR A 102 -17.95 0.47 -5.29
C THR A 102 -19.28 -0.14 -4.82
N TYR A 103 -19.24 -1.37 -4.29
CA TYR A 103 -20.43 -2.01 -3.73
C TYR A 103 -21.00 -1.21 -2.56
N LEU A 104 -20.16 -0.81 -1.60
CA LEU A 104 -20.59 -0.01 -0.44
C LEU A 104 -21.21 1.33 -0.88
N SER A 105 -20.57 2.03 -1.82
CA SER A 105 -21.10 3.27 -2.38
C SER A 105 -22.46 3.06 -3.06
N CYS A 106 -22.60 1.97 -3.83
CA CYS A 106 -23.86 1.62 -4.49
C CYS A 106 -24.95 1.30 -3.47
N MET A 107 -24.64 0.50 -2.44
CA MET A 107 -25.59 0.13 -1.38
C MET A 107 -26.05 1.36 -0.60
N GLN A 108 -25.15 2.26 -0.27
CA GLN A 108 -25.48 3.49 0.45
C GLN A 108 -26.38 4.41 -0.40
N GLN A 109 -26.17 4.46 -1.72
CA GLN A 109 -27.04 5.20 -2.62
C GLN A 109 -28.42 4.53 -2.75
N ALA A 110 -28.47 3.21 -2.89
CA ALA A 110 -29.73 2.46 -2.96
C ALA A 110 -30.57 2.63 -1.68
N GLU A 111 -29.94 2.62 -0.51
CA GLU A 111 -30.58 2.87 0.78
C GLU A 111 -31.18 4.28 0.85
N ASN A 112 -30.43 5.30 0.42
CA ASN A 112 -30.91 6.68 0.34
C ASN A 112 -32.11 6.84 -0.61
N GLU A 113 -32.11 6.11 -1.73
CA GLU A 113 -33.18 6.11 -2.73
C GLU A 113 -34.34 5.15 -2.38
N ARG A 114 -34.27 4.42 -1.26
CA ARG A 114 -35.20 3.35 -0.86
C ARG A 114 -35.42 2.28 -1.94
N ARG A 115 -34.36 1.98 -2.70
CA ARG A 115 -34.34 0.93 -3.73
C ARG A 115 -33.71 -0.36 -3.18
N PRO A 116 -34.11 -1.54 -3.68
CA PRO A 116 -33.44 -2.79 -3.33
C PRO A 116 -31.99 -2.80 -3.85
N GLY A 117 -31.06 -3.30 -3.04
CA GLY A 117 -29.62 -3.34 -3.36
C GLY A 117 -29.17 -4.51 -4.25
N ASP A 118 -30.10 -5.24 -4.86
CA ASP A 118 -29.81 -6.45 -5.63
C ASP A 118 -28.94 -6.17 -6.87
N GLU A 119 -29.12 -5.00 -7.49
CA GLU A 119 -28.29 -4.54 -8.62
C GLU A 119 -26.83 -4.32 -8.20
N CYS A 120 -26.61 -3.76 -7.00
CA CYS A 120 -25.27 -3.55 -6.45
C CYS A 120 -24.56 -4.88 -6.21
N LYS A 121 -25.28 -5.88 -5.68
CA LYS A 121 -24.77 -7.23 -5.44
C LYS A 121 -24.40 -7.93 -6.75
N ASN A 122 -25.29 -7.91 -7.74
CA ASN A 122 -25.06 -8.51 -9.05
C ASN A 122 -23.85 -7.88 -9.77
N ALA A 123 -23.72 -6.54 -9.70
CA ALA A 123 -22.58 -5.82 -10.26
C ALA A 123 -21.26 -6.22 -9.58
N MET A 124 -21.25 -6.38 -8.26
CA MET A 124 -20.08 -6.83 -7.50
C MET A 124 -19.67 -8.25 -7.88
N GLU A 125 -20.62 -9.18 -7.92
CA GLU A 125 -20.37 -10.58 -8.29
C GLU A 125 -19.82 -10.70 -9.72
N THR A 126 -20.35 -9.91 -10.65
CA THR A 126 -19.88 -9.88 -12.05
C THR A 126 -18.42 -9.37 -12.12
N ARG A 127 -18.10 -8.31 -11.37
CA ARG A 127 -16.73 -7.79 -11.30
C ARG A 127 -15.76 -8.76 -10.66
N MET A 128 -16.17 -9.48 -9.60
CA MET A 128 -15.34 -10.50 -8.96
C MET A 128 -15.06 -11.67 -9.90
N ARG A 129 -16.04 -12.12 -10.69
CA ARG A 129 -15.83 -13.20 -11.67
C ARG A 129 -14.91 -12.81 -12.84
N ALA A 130 -14.84 -11.53 -13.17
CA ALA A 130 -13.97 -11.01 -14.22
C ALA A 130 -12.52 -10.78 -13.76
N GLN A 131 -12.22 -10.90 -12.46
CA GLN A 131 -10.86 -10.74 -11.96
C GLN A 131 -10.01 -11.98 -12.28
N PRO A 132 -8.75 -11.80 -12.73
CA PRO A 132 -7.85 -12.91 -12.92
C PRO A 132 -7.62 -13.61 -11.56
N PRO A 133 -7.64 -14.96 -11.52
CA PRO A 133 -7.39 -15.69 -10.29
C PRO A 133 -5.99 -15.36 -9.78
N LEU A 134 -5.88 -15.06 -8.49
CA LEU A 134 -4.57 -14.95 -7.85
C LEU A 134 -3.84 -16.28 -8.04
N LYS A 135 -2.67 -16.28 -8.70
CA LYS A 135 -1.80 -17.45 -8.70
C LYS A 135 -1.47 -17.78 -7.25
N GLN A 136 -1.97 -18.91 -6.75
CA GLN A 136 -1.59 -19.41 -5.45
C GLN A 136 -0.15 -19.94 -5.56
N HIS A 137 0.82 -19.05 -5.40
CA HIS A 137 2.19 -19.49 -5.16
C HIS A 137 2.35 -19.75 -3.66
N ALA A 138 2.36 -21.05 -3.35
CA ALA A 138 2.75 -21.59 -2.08
C ALA A 138 4.04 -20.92 -1.61
N ALA A 139 4.03 -20.41 -0.38
CA ALA A 139 5.26 -20.20 0.35
C ALA A 139 6.03 -21.53 0.36
N GLN A 140 7.15 -21.57 -0.37
CA GLN A 140 8.20 -22.57 -0.21
C GLN A 140 9.43 -21.85 0.32
#